data_AF-K0T151-F1
#
_entry.id   AF-K0T151-F1
#
_cell.length_a   1.000
_cell.length_b   1.000
_cell.length_c   1.000
_cell.angle_alpha   90.00
_cell.angle_beta   90.00
_cell.angle_gamma   90.00
#
_symmetry.space_group_name_H-M   'P 1'
#
loop_
_entity.id
_entity.type
_entity.pdbx_description
1 polymer ?
#
loop_
_entity_poly.entity_id
_entity_poly.type
_entity_poly.pdbx_seq_one_letter_code
_entity_poly.pdbx_strand_id
1 'polypeptide(L)'
;MSHENDRKRTRGHDGAGAKAASLADLESMLRQALVRMDSLEKKNAAVMCETKALREDVEGLKEENRALKWSLSKLAGHVQRNWQYPESHAIQPDEYWRDKGFDDEEIPELQQHIMGGFVSAVSDLAHGVCDNITIGDCHSHDMVLHDAALEPHWIALTESL
;
A
#
# COMPACT_ATOMS: atom_id res chain seq x y z
N MET A 1 -49.00 86.76 42.67
CA MET A 1 -49.82 85.79 41.90
C MET A 1 -49.29 85.82 40.48
N SER A 2 -48.18 85.15 40.17
CA SER A 2 -47.97 83.69 39.98
C SER A 2 -48.62 83.17 38.70
N HIS A 3 -47.78 82.62 37.81
CA HIS A 3 -47.93 81.47 36.91
C HIS A 3 -46.94 81.69 35.74
N GLU A 4 -45.71 81.20 35.79
CA GLU A 4 -45.23 79.79 35.79
C GLU A 4 -45.48 79.07 34.46
N ASN A 5 -44.34 78.67 33.87
CA ASN A 5 -44.08 77.93 32.64
C ASN A 5 -45.09 76.85 32.25
N ASP A 6 -45.27 76.68 30.92
CA ASP A 6 -45.64 75.39 30.35
C ASP A 6 -44.69 75.00 29.20
N ARG A 7 -43.58 74.34 29.58
CA ARG A 7 -42.71 73.61 28.66
C ARG A 7 -43.30 72.21 28.47
N LYS A 8 -44.03 72.03 27.38
CA LYS A 8 -44.52 70.72 26.93
C LYS A 8 -43.35 69.86 26.42
N ARG A 9 -42.72 69.08 27.30
CA ARG A 9 -41.86 67.94 26.94
C ARG A 9 -42.73 66.69 26.86
N THR A 10 -43.07 66.26 25.65
CA THR A 10 -43.55 64.90 25.40
C THR A 10 -42.36 63.94 25.51
N ARG A 11 -42.27 63.20 26.61
CA ARG A 11 -41.34 62.07 26.74
C ARG A 11 -42.09 60.94 27.43
N GLY A 12 -42.49 59.94 26.65
CA GLY A 12 -43.24 58.80 27.17
C GLY A 12 -43.86 57.91 26.10
N HIS A 13 -43.11 57.47 25.08
CA HIS A 13 -43.59 56.37 24.22
C HIS A 13 -42.51 55.46 23.58
N ASP A 14 -41.24 55.53 23.99
CA ASP A 14 -40.17 54.77 23.29
C ASP A 14 -39.74 53.46 23.98
N GLY A 15 -40.25 53.18 25.19
CA GLY A 15 -39.79 52.04 26.01
C GLY A 15 -40.51 50.71 25.78
N ALA A 16 -41.77 50.73 25.34
CA ALA A 16 -42.58 49.52 25.15
C ALA A 16 -42.37 48.89 23.76
N GLY A 17 -42.26 49.72 22.71
CA GLY A 17 -42.01 49.26 21.34
C GLY A 17 -40.64 48.60 21.17
N ALA A 18 -39.59 49.16 21.80
CA ALA A 18 -38.24 48.59 21.73
C ALA A 18 -38.12 47.24 22.45
N LYS A 19 -38.80 47.05 23.58
CA LYS A 19 -38.83 45.77 24.31
C LYS A 19 -39.63 44.70 23.57
N ALA A 20 -40.74 45.06 22.95
CA ALA A 20 -41.54 44.15 22.15
C ALA A 20 -40.79 43.72 20.86
N ALA A 21 -40.09 44.65 20.20
CA ALA A 21 -39.22 44.34 19.06
C ALA A 21 -38.08 43.37 19.45
N SER A 22 -37.41 43.64 20.58
CA SER A 22 -36.37 42.75 21.11
C SER A 22 -36.87 41.35 21.47
N LEU A 23 -38.13 41.21 21.91
CA LEU A 23 -38.74 39.92 22.25
C LEU A 23 -39.11 39.13 20.99
N ALA A 24 -39.66 39.81 19.97
CA ALA A 24 -39.98 39.21 18.68
C ALA A 24 -38.73 38.70 17.94
N ASP A 25 -37.63 39.46 18.02
CA ASP A 25 -36.34 39.04 17.45
C ASP A 25 -35.80 37.78 18.15
N LEU A 26 -35.90 37.71 19.49
CA LEU A 26 -35.50 36.53 20.24
C LEU A 26 -36.36 35.31 19.89
N GLU A 27 -37.68 35.47 19.74
CA GLU A 27 -38.58 34.40 19.33
C GLU A 27 -38.23 33.88 17.94
N SER A 28 -37.94 34.78 17.00
CA SER A 28 -37.49 34.44 15.65
C SER A 28 -36.17 33.66 15.66
N MET A 29 -35.20 34.09 16.48
CA MET A 29 -33.93 33.37 16.66
C MET A 29 -34.11 31.97 17.24
N LEU A 30 -34.99 31.79 18.23
CA LEU A 30 -35.29 30.48 18.81
C LEU A 30 -35.95 29.54 17.78
N ARG A 31 -36.91 30.04 17.01
CA ARG A 31 -37.52 29.28 15.91
C ARG A 31 -36.47 28.86 14.88
N GLN A 32 -35.56 29.77 14.51
CA GLN A 32 -34.47 29.45 13.59
C GLN A 32 -33.49 28.42 14.17
N ALA A 33 -33.18 28.50 15.46
CA ALA A 33 -32.30 27.55 16.14
C ALA A 33 -32.91 26.13 16.16
N LEU A 34 -34.21 26.01 16.42
CA LEU A 34 -34.93 24.73 16.36
C LEU A 34 -34.85 24.08 14.97
N VAL A 35 -35.11 24.86 13.90
CA VAL A 35 -35.00 24.34 12.53
C VAL A 35 -33.58 23.89 12.19
N ARG A 36 -32.56 24.62 12.66
CA ARG A 36 -31.16 24.22 12.47
C ARG A 36 -30.83 22.93 13.22
N MET A 37 -31.35 22.76 14.43
CA MET A 37 -31.16 21.56 15.24
C MET A 37 -31.78 20.33 14.56
N ASP A 38 -33.01 20.41 14.08
CA ASP A 38 -33.65 19.33 13.32
C ASP A 38 -32.85 18.96 12.06
N SER A 39 -32.29 19.96 11.37
CA SER A 39 -31.45 19.74 10.20
C SER A 39 -30.14 19.03 10.56
N LEU A 40 -29.53 19.39 11.69
CA LEU A 40 -28.30 18.76 12.18
C LEU A 40 -28.54 17.33 12.65
N GLU A 41 -29.66 17.05 13.32
CA GLU A 41 -30.02 15.68 13.73
C GLU A 41 -30.17 14.75 12.52
N LYS A 42 -30.85 15.21 11.46
CA LYS A 42 -30.98 14.45 10.21
C LYS A 42 -29.64 14.20 9.54
N LYS A 43 -28.76 15.20 9.50
CA LYS A 43 -27.40 15.06 8.96
C LYS A 43 -26.56 14.09 9.78
N ASN A 44 -26.62 14.17 11.11
CA ASN A 44 -25.91 13.24 11.99
C ASN A 44 -26.39 11.80 11.79
N ALA A 45 -27.70 11.57 11.68
CA ALA A 45 -28.24 10.25 11.38
C ALA A 45 -27.74 9.71 10.03
N ALA A 46 -27.72 10.56 8.98
CA ALA A 46 -27.19 10.18 7.68
C ALA A 46 -25.69 9.80 7.73
N VAL A 47 -24.88 10.63 8.39
CA VAL A 47 -23.44 10.38 8.56
C VAL A 47 -23.18 9.10 9.36
N MET A 48 -23.99 8.81 10.39
CA MET A 48 -23.87 7.56 11.15
C MET A 48 -24.16 6.33 10.28
N CYS A 49 -25.19 6.38 9.44
CA CYS A 49 -25.51 5.30 8.51
C CYS A 49 -24.38 5.09 7.50
N GLU A 50 -23.87 6.17 6.90
CA GLU A 50 -22.75 6.12 5.95
C GLU A 50 -21.48 5.58 6.60
N THR A 51 -21.15 6.04 7.81
CA THR A 51 -20.01 5.54 8.58
C THR A 51 -20.13 4.05 8.89
N LYS A 52 -21.35 3.56 9.14
CA LYS A 52 -21.59 2.13 9.36
C LYS A 52 -21.38 1.34 8.07
N ALA A 53 -21.94 1.79 6.95
CA ALA A 53 -21.75 1.14 5.65
C ALA A 53 -20.27 1.07 5.26
N LEU A 54 -19.54 2.19 5.39
CA LEU A 54 -18.09 2.23 5.13
C LEU A 54 -17.30 1.27 6.02
N ARG A 55 -17.72 1.10 7.27
CA ARG A 55 -17.08 0.14 8.19
C ARG A 55 -17.29 -1.30 7.72
N GLU A 56 -18.50 -1.63 7.26
CA GLU A 56 -18.83 -2.95 6.72
C GLU A 56 -18.04 -3.22 5.43
N ASP A 57 -17.97 -2.24 4.52
CA ASP A 57 -17.17 -2.34 3.29
C ASP A 57 -15.68 -2.55 3.60
N VAL A 58 -15.11 -1.80 4.54
CA VAL A 58 -13.71 -1.96 4.96
C VAL A 58 -13.44 -3.35 5.54
N GLU A 59 -14.39 -3.91 6.30
CA GLU A 59 -14.23 -5.25 6.85
C GLU A 59 -14.32 -6.32 5.76
N GLY A 60 -15.22 -6.15 4.78
CA GLY A 60 -15.28 -7.00 3.59
C GLY A 60 -13.97 -7.00 2.80
N LEU A 61 -13.44 -5.81 2.53
CA LEU A 61 -12.16 -5.65 1.81
C LEU A 61 -10.98 -6.28 2.55
N LYS A 62 -10.95 -6.22 3.88
CA LYS A 62 -9.89 -6.91 4.67
C LYS A 62 -9.96 -8.41 4.51
N GLU A 63 -11.16 -8.98 4.50
CA GLU A 63 -11.33 -10.43 4.38
C GLU A 63 -10.96 -10.90 2.97
N GLU A 64 -11.38 -10.18 1.93
CA GLU A 64 -10.92 -10.43 0.55
C GLU A 64 -9.39 -10.33 0.42
N ASN A 65 -8.77 -9.32 1.05
CA ASN A 65 -7.31 -9.18 1.04
C ASN A 65 -6.61 -10.37 1.73
N ARG A 66 -7.15 -10.88 2.83
CA ARG A 66 -6.65 -12.10 3.49
C ARG A 66 -6.78 -13.33 2.58
N ALA A 67 -7.92 -13.49 1.92
CA ALA A 67 -8.17 -14.59 0.99
C ALA A 67 -7.22 -14.55 -0.22
N LEU A 68 -6.97 -13.35 -0.77
CA LEU A 68 -6.00 -13.14 -1.84
C LEU A 68 -4.58 -13.45 -1.38
N LYS A 69 -4.16 -12.95 -0.21
CA LYS A 69 -2.84 -13.27 0.36
C LYS A 69 -2.67 -14.78 0.55
N TRP A 70 -3.67 -15.46 1.10
CA TRP A 70 -3.63 -16.90 1.27
C TRP A 70 -3.51 -17.65 -0.06
N SER A 71 -4.31 -17.25 -1.06
CA SER A 71 -4.25 -17.83 -2.41
C SER A 71 -2.89 -17.61 -3.06
N LEU A 72 -2.33 -16.42 -2.92
CA LEU A 72 -0.99 -16.09 -3.43
C LEU A 72 0.08 -16.94 -2.74
N SER A 73 0.03 -17.09 -1.41
CA SER A 73 0.96 -17.97 -0.69
C SER A 73 0.83 -19.43 -1.11
N LYS A 74 -0.39 -19.91 -1.41
CA LYS A 74 -0.61 -21.26 -1.93
C LYS A 74 -0.04 -21.43 -3.34
N LEU A 75 -0.26 -20.45 -4.21
CA LEU A 75 0.27 -20.46 -5.57
C LEU A 75 1.80 -20.39 -5.55
N ALA A 76 2.38 -19.46 -4.80
CA ALA A 76 3.81 -19.35 -4.60
C ALA A 76 4.40 -20.69 -4.09
N GLY A 77 3.79 -21.29 -3.07
CA GLY A 77 4.22 -22.60 -2.59
C GLY A 77 4.03 -23.75 -3.59
N HIS A 78 3.10 -23.63 -4.55
CA HIS A 78 2.90 -24.63 -5.60
C HIS A 78 3.90 -24.45 -6.75
N VAL A 79 4.14 -23.21 -7.19
CA VAL A 79 5.18 -22.85 -8.16
C VAL A 79 6.52 -23.31 -7.61
N GLN A 80 6.83 -22.95 -6.38
CA GLN A 80 8.05 -23.31 -5.68
C GLN A 80 8.30 -24.82 -5.61
N ARG A 81 7.26 -25.63 -5.34
CA ARG A 81 7.42 -27.10 -5.23
C ARG A 81 7.57 -27.81 -6.58
N ASN A 82 7.05 -27.23 -7.65
CA ASN A 82 7.06 -27.85 -8.98
C ASN A 82 8.09 -27.22 -9.91
N TRP A 83 8.73 -26.14 -9.47
CA TRP A 83 9.78 -25.50 -10.24
C TRP A 83 11.01 -26.41 -10.26
N GLN A 84 11.54 -26.60 -11.46
CA GLN A 84 12.77 -27.31 -11.72
C GLN A 84 13.66 -26.40 -12.53
N TYR A 85 14.96 -26.44 -12.25
CA TYR A 85 15.93 -25.67 -13.02
C TYR A 85 15.88 -26.13 -14.49
N PRO A 86 15.66 -25.22 -15.46
CA PRO A 86 15.60 -25.62 -16.86
C PRO A 86 16.98 -26.09 -17.36
N GLU A 87 17.10 -27.35 -17.77
CA GLU A 87 18.37 -27.92 -18.25
C GLU A 87 18.96 -27.14 -19.44
N SER A 88 18.11 -26.54 -20.28
CA SER A 88 18.52 -25.69 -21.40
C SER A 88 19.31 -24.45 -21.00
N HIS A 89 19.14 -23.97 -19.77
CA HIS A 89 19.88 -22.82 -19.24
C HIS A 89 21.12 -23.26 -18.45
N ALA A 90 21.18 -24.50 -17.97
CA ALA A 90 22.29 -25.04 -17.19
C ALA A 90 23.50 -25.35 -18.06
N ILE A 91 23.26 -25.77 -19.30
CA ILE A 91 24.29 -26.21 -20.24
C ILE A 91 24.47 -25.14 -21.30
N GLN A 92 25.47 -24.28 -21.11
CA GLN A 92 25.93 -23.36 -22.15
C GLN A 92 27.00 -24.06 -23.00
N PRO A 93 26.95 -23.96 -24.34
CA PRO A 93 27.96 -24.56 -25.20
C PRO A 93 29.33 -23.95 -24.96
N ASP A 94 30.41 -24.70 -25.18
CA ASP A 94 31.78 -24.22 -24.97
C ASP A 94 32.09 -22.93 -25.76
N GLU A 95 31.47 -22.75 -26.92
CA GLU A 95 31.54 -21.51 -27.72
C GLU A 95 31.05 -20.28 -26.95
N TYR A 96 29.98 -20.41 -26.16
CA TYR A 96 29.49 -19.33 -25.30
C TYR A 96 30.55 -18.91 -24.27
N TRP A 97 31.23 -19.87 -23.65
CA TRP A 97 32.25 -19.58 -22.65
C TRP A 97 33.53 -19.00 -23.27
N ARG A 98 33.91 -19.48 -24.45
CA ARG A 98 35.01 -18.87 -25.21
C ARG A 98 34.75 -17.42 -25.57
N ASP A 99 33.52 -17.08 -25.97
CA ASP A 99 33.12 -15.70 -26.24
C ASP A 99 33.19 -14.80 -24.99
N LYS A 100 33.13 -15.40 -23.79
CA LYS A 100 33.32 -14.70 -22.51
C LYS A 100 34.78 -14.69 -22.03
N GLY A 101 35.69 -15.32 -22.77
CA GLY A 101 37.13 -15.28 -22.53
C GLY A 101 37.70 -16.48 -21.77
N PHE A 102 36.92 -17.55 -21.57
CA PHE A 102 37.42 -18.80 -20.99
C PHE A 102 38.08 -19.68 -22.06
N ASP A 103 39.19 -20.32 -21.71
CA ASP A 103 39.86 -21.24 -22.62
C ASP A 103 39.32 -22.68 -22.50
N ASP A 104 39.72 -23.55 -23.45
CA ASP A 104 39.26 -24.94 -23.50
C ASP A 104 39.74 -25.78 -22.29
N GLU A 105 40.75 -25.32 -21.53
CA GLU A 105 41.24 -25.99 -20.31
C GLU A 105 40.46 -25.56 -19.06
N GLU A 106 39.96 -24.32 -19.03
CA GLU A 106 39.16 -23.73 -17.94
C GLU A 106 37.66 -24.11 -18.01
N ILE A 107 37.12 -24.30 -19.22
CA ILE A 107 35.69 -24.60 -19.45
C ILE A 107 35.20 -25.85 -18.69
N PRO A 108 35.92 -26.98 -18.66
CA PRO A 108 35.50 -28.15 -17.90
C PRO A 108 35.40 -27.89 -16.39
N GLU A 109 36.34 -27.14 -15.81
CA GLU A 109 36.31 -26.79 -14.38
C GLU A 109 35.16 -25.83 -14.06
N LEU A 110 34.93 -24.84 -14.93
CA LEU A 110 33.81 -23.91 -14.86
C LEU A 110 32.46 -24.65 -14.88
N GLN A 111 32.26 -25.54 -15.86
CA GLN A 111 31.01 -26.29 -16.02
C GLN A 111 30.77 -27.25 -14.85
N GLN A 112 31.81 -27.95 -14.37
CA GLN A 112 31.63 -28.98 -13.35
C GLN A 112 31.48 -28.42 -11.94
N HIS A 113 32.28 -27.42 -11.56
CA HIS A 113 32.34 -26.96 -10.17
C HIS A 113 31.54 -25.69 -9.93
N ILE A 114 31.64 -24.71 -10.84
CA ILE A 114 30.96 -23.42 -10.64
C ILE A 114 29.51 -23.50 -11.09
N MET A 115 29.25 -23.98 -12.30
CA MET A 115 27.88 -24.03 -12.83
C MET A 115 27.02 -25.04 -12.09
N GLY A 116 27.58 -26.18 -11.67
CA GLY A 116 26.90 -27.14 -10.81
C GLY A 116 26.46 -26.52 -9.47
N GLY A 117 27.37 -25.82 -8.78
CA GLY A 117 27.05 -25.12 -7.53
C GLY A 117 26.07 -23.97 -7.73
N PHE A 118 26.21 -23.21 -8.82
CA PHE A 118 25.34 -22.11 -9.16
C PHE A 118 23.89 -22.57 -9.44
N VAL A 119 23.71 -23.65 -10.23
CA VAL A 119 22.40 -24.26 -10.49
C VAL A 119 21.73 -24.72 -9.20
N SER A 120 22.48 -25.38 -8.30
CA SER A 120 21.97 -25.77 -6.99
C SER A 120 21.55 -24.55 -6.16
N ALA A 121 22.37 -23.50 -6.12
CA ALA A 121 22.06 -22.31 -5.33
C ALA A 121 20.86 -21.52 -5.87
N VAL A 122 20.74 -21.37 -7.20
CA VAL A 122 19.54 -20.78 -7.83
C VAL A 122 18.31 -21.63 -7.55
N SER A 123 18.48 -22.95 -7.54
CA SER A 123 17.40 -23.85 -7.16
C SER A 123 16.97 -23.69 -5.71
N ASP A 124 17.91 -23.63 -4.78
CA ASP A 124 17.62 -23.41 -3.37
C ASP A 124 16.94 -22.06 -3.12
N LEU A 125 17.35 -21.01 -3.84
CA LEU A 125 16.70 -19.70 -3.78
C LEU A 125 15.27 -19.74 -4.30
N ALA A 126 15.03 -20.35 -5.47
CA ALA A 126 13.69 -20.53 -6.01
C ALA A 126 12.80 -21.36 -5.07
N HIS A 127 13.37 -22.38 -4.42
CA HIS A 127 12.72 -23.21 -3.41
C HIS A 127 12.59 -22.56 -2.03
N GLY A 128 13.09 -21.33 -1.84
CA GLY A 128 13.02 -20.60 -0.57
C GLY A 128 13.76 -21.29 0.56
N VAL A 129 14.75 -22.12 0.21
CA VAL A 129 15.65 -22.81 1.13
C VAL A 129 16.74 -21.84 1.63
N CYS A 130 17.11 -20.85 0.81
CA CYS A 130 18.01 -19.78 1.19
C CYS A 130 17.45 -18.39 0.81
N ASP A 131 17.80 -17.38 1.60
CA ASP A 131 17.42 -15.97 1.35
C ASP A 131 18.40 -15.24 0.41
N ASN A 132 19.59 -15.82 0.21
CA ASN A 132 20.62 -15.27 -0.67
C ASN A 132 21.50 -16.38 -1.26
N ILE A 133 22.11 -16.07 -2.41
CA ILE A 133 23.12 -16.90 -3.06
C ILE A 133 24.46 -16.21 -2.87
N THR A 134 25.44 -16.90 -2.29
CA THR A 134 26.82 -16.44 -2.25
C THR A 134 27.62 -17.30 -3.21
N ILE A 135 28.24 -16.66 -4.21
CA ILE A 135 29.06 -17.33 -5.24
C ILE A 135 30.51 -16.98 -4.92
N GLY A 136 31.27 -17.97 -4.48
CA GLY A 136 32.68 -17.84 -4.07
C GLY A 136 32.96 -18.51 -2.72
N ASP A 137 34.07 -19.24 -2.63
CA ASP A 137 34.59 -19.79 -1.37
C ASP A 137 35.75 -18.89 -0.89
N CYS A 138 35.89 -18.71 0.41
CA CYS A 138 36.92 -17.86 1.01
C CYS A 138 38.34 -18.45 0.95
N HIS A 139 38.53 -19.64 0.34
CA HIS A 139 39.76 -20.42 0.50
C HIS A 139 40.46 -20.99 -0.75
N SER A 140 40.01 -20.75 -1.99
CA SER A 140 40.86 -21.05 -3.17
C SER A 140 40.34 -20.50 -4.49
N HIS A 141 41.24 -19.86 -5.26
CA HIS A 141 41.12 -19.50 -6.69
C HIS A 141 39.76 -18.92 -7.09
N ASP A 142 39.53 -17.65 -6.71
CA ASP A 142 38.33 -16.90 -7.03
C ASP A 142 38.17 -16.69 -8.55
N MET A 143 37.35 -17.52 -9.20
CA MET A 143 36.88 -17.26 -10.55
C MET A 143 35.69 -16.29 -10.46
N VAL A 144 35.95 -15.00 -10.69
CA VAL A 144 34.93 -13.96 -10.67
C VAL A 144 34.20 -13.96 -12.01
N LEU A 145 32.99 -14.52 -12.03
CA LEU A 145 32.11 -14.46 -13.19
C LEU A 145 31.51 -13.07 -13.33
N HIS A 146 31.61 -12.50 -14.53
CA HIS A 146 30.93 -11.26 -14.86
C HIS A 146 29.41 -11.50 -14.95
N ASP A 147 28.60 -10.53 -14.53
CA ASP A 147 27.13 -10.63 -14.52
C ASP A 147 26.55 -11.05 -15.90
N ALA A 148 27.11 -10.49 -16.97
CA ALA A 148 26.78 -10.85 -18.36
C ALA A 148 27.11 -12.30 -18.77
N ALA A 149 27.87 -13.06 -17.98
CA ALA A 149 28.09 -14.49 -18.20
C ALA A 149 27.01 -15.34 -17.52
N LEU A 150 26.30 -14.77 -16.55
CA LEU A 150 25.24 -15.41 -15.77
C LEU A 150 23.82 -15.07 -16.27
N GLU A 151 23.71 -14.22 -17.29
CA GLU A 151 22.44 -13.76 -17.87
C GLU A 151 21.42 -14.89 -18.15
N PRO A 152 21.79 -16.04 -18.76
CA PRO A 152 20.84 -17.14 -18.98
C PRO A 152 20.22 -17.67 -17.69
N HIS A 153 20.97 -17.61 -16.59
CA HIS A 153 20.51 -18.12 -15.30
C HIS A 153 19.65 -17.10 -14.54
N TRP A 154 19.93 -15.81 -14.71
CA TRP A 154 19.05 -14.74 -14.24
C TRP A 154 17.71 -14.77 -14.96
N ILE A 155 17.71 -15.01 -16.27
CA ILE A 155 16.48 -15.19 -17.05
C ILE A 155 15.69 -16.37 -16.49
N ALA A 156 16.33 -17.53 -16.28
CA ALA A 156 15.67 -18.70 -15.69
C ALA A 156 15.06 -18.42 -14.31
N LEU A 157 15.73 -17.61 -13.47
CA LEU A 157 15.17 -17.17 -12.19
C LEU A 157 13.99 -16.21 -12.38
N THR A 158 14.07 -15.24 -13.29
CA THR A 158 12.97 -14.29 -13.54
C THR A 158 11.74 -14.94 -14.19
N GLU A 159 11.93 -16.01 -14.97
CA GLU A 159 10.83 -16.81 -15.51
C GLU A 159 10.16 -17.70 -14.44
N SER A 160 10.80 -17.86 -13.27
CA SER A 160 10.32 -18.68 -12.16
C SER A 160 9.56 -17.93 -11.06
N LEU A 161 9.71 -16.60 -11.02
CA LEU A 161 9.14 -15.70 -10.02
C LEU A 161 7.90 -14.97 -10.57
#